data_AF-A0A1Z4JND4-F1
#
_entry.id   AF-A0A1Z4JND4-F1
#
_cell.length_a   1.000
_cell.length_b   1.000
_cell.length_c   1.000
_cell.angle_alpha   90.00
_cell.angle_beta   90.00
_cell.angle_gamma   90.00
#
_symmetry.space_group_name_H-M   'P 1'
#
loop_
_entity.id
_entity.type
_entity.pdbx_description
1 polymer ?
#
loop_
_entity_poly.entity_id
_entity_poly.type
_entity_poly.pdbx_seq_one_letter_code
_entity_poly.pdbx_strand_id
1 'polypeptide(L)'
;MYAYATHIDRLDDLAAAVDHIVYRHVATRILPEQYPLIGEKLLQAMKDVLQDAATDEVIAAWGEAYDALATLFIQKEQAIYQQEDQALTERLVRTNNASLLS
;
A
#
# COMPACT_ATOMS: atom_id res chain seq x y z
N MET A 1 0.34 -11.88 -16.18
CA MET A 1 -0.57 -10.73 -16.28
C MET A 1 -2.06 -11.11 -16.19
N TYR A 2 -2.43 -12.41 -16.27
CA TYR A 2 -3.82 -12.88 -16.09
C TYR A 2 -4.26 -13.06 -14.62
N ALA A 3 -3.33 -13.05 -13.67
CA ALA A 3 -3.60 -13.48 -12.29
C ALA A 3 -4.34 -12.45 -11.42
N TYR A 4 -4.31 -11.15 -11.78
CA TYR A 4 -4.98 -10.12 -11.00
C TYR A 4 -6.49 -10.02 -11.32
N ALA A 5 -6.87 -10.23 -12.59
CA ALA A 5 -8.26 -10.16 -13.02
C ALA A 5 -9.11 -11.39 -12.64
N THR A 6 -8.49 -12.54 -12.34
CA THR A 6 -9.21 -13.81 -12.11
C THR A 6 -9.40 -14.21 -10.64
N HIS A 7 -8.95 -13.42 -9.66
CA HIS A 7 -8.92 -13.83 -8.24
C HIS A 7 -9.69 -12.90 -7.29
N ILE A 8 -10.63 -12.09 -7.78
CA ILE A 8 -11.55 -11.32 -6.93
C ILE A 8 -12.31 -12.20 -5.91
N ASP A 9 -12.41 -13.51 -6.16
CA ASP A 9 -13.11 -14.47 -5.31
C ASP A 9 -12.21 -15.22 -4.29
N ARG A 10 -10.91 -14.90 -4.20
CA ARG A 10 -9.97 -15.49 -3.21
C ARG A 10 -9.30 -14.41 -2.37
N LEU A 11 -10.10 -13.61 -1.68
CA LEU A 11 -9.63 -12.56 -0.77
C LEU A 11 -8.58 -13.06 0.25
N ASP A 12 -8.66 -14.32 0.69
CA ASP A 12 -7.70 -14.94 1.62
C ASP A 12 -6.31 -15.16 1.00
N ASP A 13 -6.22 -15.49 -0.29
CA ASP A 13 -4.95 -15.68 -1.00
C ASP A 13 -4.25 -14.33 -1.24
N LEU A 14 -5.04 -13.28 -1.44
CA LEU A 14 -4.54 -11.92 -1.63
C LEU A 14 -4.13 -11.28 -0.31
N ALA A 15 -4.72 -11.68 0.82
CA ALA A 15 -4.43 -11.09 2.13
C ALA A 15 -2.95 -11.19 2.49
N ALA A 16 -2.33 -12.37 2.32
CA ALA A 16 -0.90 -12.55 2.61
C ALA A 16 0.01 -11.72 1.69
N ALA A 17 -0.35 -11.59 0.42
CA ALA A 17 0.38 -10.77 -0.54
C ALA A 17 0.23 -9.27 -0.23
N VAL A 18 -0.98 -8.83 0.12
CA VAL A 18 -1.30 -7.46 0.52
C VAL A 18 -0.51 -7.07 1.76
N ASP A 19 -0.53 -7.91 2.80
CA ASP A 19 0.19 -7.61 4.04
C ASP A 19 1.71 -7.55 3.78
N HIS A 20 2.25 -8.46 2.96
CA HIS A 20 3.67 -8.41 2.57
C HIS A 20 4.03 -7.09 1.85
N ILE A 21 3.20 -6.62 0.92
CA ILE A 21 3.42 -5.34 0.21
C ILE A 21 3.34 -4.16 1.19
N VAL A 22 2.33 -4.13 2.06
CA VAL A 22 2.15 -3.11 3.09
C VAL A 22 3.39 -2.99 3.98
N TYR A 23 3.93 -4.11 4.49
CA TYR A 23 5.14 -4.08 5.29
C TYR A 23 6.35 -3.55 4.52
N ARG A 24 6.46 -3.87 3.23
CA ARG A 24 7.52 -3.33 2.36
C ARG A 24 7.38 -1.82 2.19
N HIS A 25 6.16 -1.31 1.97
CA HIS A 25 5.88 0.11 1.85
C HIS A 25 6.23 0.88 3.12
N VAL A 26 5.79 0.37 4.29
CA VAL A 26 6.15 0.93 5.61
C VAL A 26 7.67 0.96 5.79
N ALA A 27 8.36 -0.15 5.49
CA ALA A 27 9.81 -0.24 5.62
C ALA A 27 10.56 0.78 4.73
N THR A 28 9.99 1.14 3.58
CA THR A 28 10.52 2.17 2.67
C THR A 28 9.95 3.56 2.89
N ARG A 29 9.06 3.73 3.87
CA ARG A 29 8.35 4.98 4.21
C ARG A 29 7.56 5.58 3.05
N ILE A 30 6.78 4.76 2.37
CA ILE A 30 5.82 5.26 1.38
C ILE A 30 4.72 6.06 2.09
N LEU A 31 4.41 7.22 1.54
CA LEU A 31 3.39 8.14 2.02
C LEU A 31 2.18 8.18 1.06
N PRO A 32 0.97 8.48 1.58
CA PRO A 32 -0.24 8.57 0.77
C PRO A 32 -0.11 9.50 -0.45
N GLU A 33 0.63 10.60 -0.31
CA GLU A 33 0.82 11.61 -1.36
C GLU A 33 1.63 11.08 -2.56
N GLN A 34 2.33 9.95 -2.40
CA GLN A 34 3.14 9.34 -3.45
C GLN A 34 2.31 8.43 -4.38
N TYR A 35 1.16 7.93 -3.92
CA TYR A 35 0.31 7.01 -4.68
C TYR A 35 -0.19 7.56 -6.01
N PRO A 36 -0.59 8.85 -6.15
CA PRO A 36 -0.99 9.38 -7.44
C PRO A 36 0.12 9.31 -8.49
N LEU A 37 1.36 9.67 -8.11
CA LEU A 37 2.50 9.64 -9.03
C LEU A 37 2.89 8.19 -9.39
N ILE A 38 2.85 7.27 -8.42
CA ILE A 38 3.13 5.86 -8.66
C ILE A 38 2.10 5.25 -9.63
N GLY A 39 0.82 5.58 -9.44
CA GLY A 39 -0.28 5.12 -10.28
C GLY A 39 -0.13 5.59 -11.73
N GLU A 40 0.20 6.88 -11.92
CA GLU A 40 0.47 7.43 -13.25
C GLU A 40 1.59 6.66 -13.96
N LYS A 41 2.71 6.39 -13.27
CA LYS A 41 3.84 5.66 -13.87
C LYS A 41 3.51 4.20 -14.14
N LEU A 42 2.73 3.56 -13.27
CA LEU A 42 2.24 2.20 -13.49
C LEU A 42 1.38 2.13 -14.76
N LEU A 43 0.35 2.99 -14.86
CA LEU A 43 -0.55 3.01 -16.01
C LEU A 43 0.19 3.36 -17.31
N GLN A 44 1.18 4.25 -17.26
CA GLN A 44 2.03 4.53 -18.42
C GLN A 44 2.85 3.30 -18.83
N ALA A 45 3.49 2.62 -17.89
CA ALA A 45 4.24 1.39 -18.19
C ALA A 45 3.33 0.28 -18.74
N MET A 46 2.08 0.21 -18.27
CA MET A 46 1.08 -0.72 -18.80
C MET A 46 0.72 -0.40 -20.25
N LYS A 47 0.54 0.88 -20.60
CA LYS A 47 0.35 1.31 -22.00
C LYS A 47 1.53 0.88 -22.87
N ASP A 48 2.75 1.09 -22.40
CA ASP A 48 3.97 0.76 -23.15
C ASP A 48 4.08 -0.75 -23.41
N VAL A 49 3.66 -1.58 -22.46
CA VAL A 49 3.71 -3.06 -22.57
C VAL A 49 2.54 -3.62 -23.38
N LEU A 50 1.33 -3.09 -23.21
CA LEU A 50 0.12 -3.60 -23.86
C LEU A 50 -0.06 -3.07 -25.29
N GLN A 51 0.55 -1.92 -25.63
CA GLN A 51 0.51 -1.31 -26.96
C GLN A 51 -0.93 -1.21 -27.50
N ASP A 52 -1.24 -1.86 -28.63
CA ASP A 52 -2.57 -1.82 -29.27
C ASP A 52 -3.69 -2.41 -28.38
N ALA A 53 -3.34 -3.21 -27.37
CA ALA A 53 -4.31 -3.75 -26.40
C ALA A 53 -4.63 -2.76 -25.26
N ALA A 54 -3.89 -1.65 -25.14
CA ALA A 54 -4.10 -0.60 -24.14
C ALA A 54 -5.20 0.38 -24.58
N THR A 55 -6.41 -0.11 -24.84
CA THR A 55 -7.55 0.78 -25.15
C THR A 55 -7.85 1.70 -23.97
N ASP A 56 -8.47 2.85 -24.24
CA ASP A 56 -8.83 3.81 -23.20
C ASP A 56 -9.71 3.18 -22.11
N GLU A 57 -10.64 2.30 -22.51
CA GLU A 57 -11.49 1.54 -21.59
C GLU A 57 -10.68 0.59 -20.70
N VAL A 58 -9.71 -0.14 -21.27
CA VAL A 58 -8.84 -1.03 -20.50
C VAL A 58 -8.01 -0.23 -19.49
N ILE A 59 -7.40 0.87 -19.92
CA ILE A 59 -6.58 1.71 -19.02
C ILE A 59 -7.43 2.36 -17.92
N ALA A 60 -8.65 2.82 -18.24
CA ALA A 60 -9.56 3.36 -17.25
C ALA A 60 -9.93 2.31 -16.18
N ALA A 61 -10.27 1.08 -16.60
CA ALA A 61 -10.57 0.00 -15.67
C ALA A 61 -9.37 -0.36 -14.77
N TRP A 62 -8.14 -0.33 -15.31
CA TRP A 62 -6.94 -0.50 -14.51
C TRP A 62 -6.68 0.66 -13.54
N GLY A 63 -7.03 1.89 -13.92
CA GLY A 63 -6.98 3.06 -13.05
C GLY A 63 -7.90 2.91 -11.85
N GLU A 64 -9.16 2.52 -12.08
CA GLU A 64 -10.13 2.27 -11.00
C GLU A 64 -9.68 1.14 -10.07
N ALA A 65 -9.14 0.06 -10.64
CA ALA A 65 -8.60 -1.06 -9.87
C ALA A 65 -7.37 -0.66 -9.04
N TYR A 66 -6.52 0.22 -9.58
CA TYR A 66 -5.38 0.78 -8.85
C TYR A 66 -5.84 1.65 -7.70
N ASP A 67 -6.80 2.55 -7.91
CA ASP A 67 -7.29 3.46 -6.87
C ASP A 67 -7.92 2.70 -5.70
N ALA A 68 -8.68 1.64 -5.99
CA ALA A 68 -9.25 0.75 -4.98
C ALA A 68 -8.15 0.06 -4.15
N LEU A 69 -7.11 -0.46 -4.81
CA LEU A 69 -5.99 -1.12 -4.12
C LEU A 69 -5.12 -0.13 -3.34
N ALA A 70 -4.84 1.04 -3.91
CA ALA A 70 -4.10 2.13 -3.26
C ALA A 70 -4.80 2.57 -1.97
N THR A 71 -6.12 2.73 -2.01
CA THR A 71 -6.92 3.07 -0.83
C THR A 71 -6.76 2.02 0.28
N LEU A 72 -6.80 0.73 -0.07
CA LEU A 72 -6.59 -0.36 0.88
C LEU A 72 -5.19 -0.32 1.51
N PHE A 73 -4.16 -0.13 0.70
CA PHE A 73 -2.78 -0.06 1.18
C PHE A 73 -2.55 1.14 2.10
N ILE A 74 -3.00 2.34 1.70
CA ILE A 74 -2.91 3.57 2.50
C ILE A 74 -3.52 3.36 3.89
N GLN A 75 -4.72 2.76 3.96
CA GLN A 75 -5.39 2.50 5.24
C GLN A 75 -4.58 1.55 6.14
N LYS A 76 -4.07 0.45 5.58
CA LYS A 76 -3.27 -0.54 6.32
C LYS A 76 -1.93 0.04 6.78
N GLU A 77 -1.25 0.79 5.93
CA GLU A 77 0.02 1.46 6.24
C GLU A 77 -0.15 2.49 7.34
N GLN A 78 -1.21 3.30 7.26
CA GLN A 78 -1.51 4.31 8.29
C GLN A 78 -1.74 3.67 9.66
N ALA A 79 -2.41 2.51 9.71
CA ALA A 79 -2.60 1.79 10.97
C ALA A 79 -1.26 1.34 11.58
N ILE A 80 -0.32 0.88 10.76
CA ILE A 80 1.02 0.48 11.23
C ILE A 80 1.81 1.70 11.72
N TYR A 81 1.80 2.81 10.97
CA TYR A 81 2.48 4.03 11.40
C TYR A 81 1.94 4.56 12.74
N GLN A 82 0.63 4.49 12.95
CA GLN A 82 0.02 4.87 14.23
C GLN A 82 0.44 3.95 15.38
N GLN A 83 0.52 2.63 15.14
CA GLN A 83 0.98 1.67 16.13
C GLN A 83 2.45 1.88 16.51
N GLU A 84 3.32 2.15 15.53
CA GLU A 84 4.73 2.45 15.76
C GLU A 84 4.91 3.73 16.60
N ASP A 85 4.16 4.78 16.29
CA ASP A 85 4.18 6.05 17.04
C ASP A 85 3.69 5.89 18.49
N GLN A 86 2.60 5.14 18.68
CA GLN A 86 2.10 4.79 20.02
C GLN A 86 3.14 3.99 20.82
N ALA A 87 3.74 2.96 20.21
CA ALA A 87 4.74 2.13 20.86
C ALA A 87 6.01 2.93 21.25
N LEU A 88 6.43 3.86 20.39
CA LEU A 88 7.53 4.78 20.68
C LEU A 88 7.19 5.71 21.84
N THR A 89 5.99 6.30 21.84
CA THR A 89 5.49 7.16 22.91
C THR A 89 5.48 6.44 24.26
N GLU A 90 4.92 5.23 24.31
CA GLU A 90 4.92 4.43 25.54
C GLU A 90 6.33 4.09 26.04
N ARG A 91 7.25 3.76 25.12
CA ARG A 91 8.64 3.45 25.48
C ARG A 91 9.35 4.66 26.08
N LEU A 92 9.12 5.85 25.54
CA LEU A 92 9.67 7.10 26.08
C LEU A 92 9.12 7.39 27.48
N VAL A 93 7.81 7.25 27.68
CA VAL A 93 7.16 7.43 29.00
C VAL A 93 7.73 6.45 30.03
N ARG A 94 7.85 5.16 29.68
CA ARG A 94 8.44 4.14 30.58
C ARG A 94 9.89 4.47 30.95
N THR A 95 10.70 4.88 29.98
CA THR A 95 12.11 5.22 30.20
C THR A 95 12.25 6.45 31.10
N ASN A 96 11.45 7.49 30.88
CA ASN A 96 11.48 8.70 31.72
C ASN A 96 11.07 8.40 33.16
N ASN A 97 10.02 7.58 33.37
CA ASN A 97 9.57 7.21 34.71
C ASN A 97 10.61 6.37 35.47
N ALA A 98 11.33 5.48 34.78
CA ALA A 98 12.38 4.67 35.38
C ALA A 98 13.58 5.53 35.84
N SER A 99 13.97 6.54 35.05
CA SER A 99 15.06 7.46 35.37
C SER A 99 14.75 8.43 36.52
N LEU A 100 13.48 8.66 36.84
CA LEU A 100 13.06 9.50 37.97
C LEU A 100 13.02 8.75 39.33
N LEU A 101 13.08 7.41 39.29
CA LEU A 101 13.02 6.53 40.47
C LEU A 101 14.39 5.97 40.90
N SER A 102 15.46 6.28 40.17
CA SER A 102 16.86 5.91 40.46
C SER A 102 17.67 7.09 40.97
#